data_AF-A0A7C2WTN7-F1
#
_entry.id   AF-A0A7C2WTN7-F1
#
_cell.length_a   1.000
_cell.length_b   1.000
_cell.length_c   1.000
_cell.angle_alpha   90.00
_cell.angle_beta   90.00
_cell.angle_gamma   90.00
#
_symmetry.space_group_name_H-M   'P 1'
#
loop_
_entity.id
_entity.type
_entity.pdbx_description
1 polymer ?
#
loop_
_entity_poly.entity_id
_entity_poly.type
_entity_poly.pdbx_seq_one_letter_code
_entity_poly.pdbx_strand_id
1 'polypeptide(L)' 'MESARRQAHGIKGAAANMGANALSAAAYELENAAKNGEREATDALLAELQRQFDLLKEMVRREFE' A
#
# COMPACT_ATOMS: atom_id res chain seq x y z
N MET A 1 7.79 5.04 12.60
CA MET A 1 7.79 3.61 12.23
C MET A 1 6.52 2.90 12.64
N GLU A 2 6.13 2.89 13.92
CA GLU A 2 4.91 2.16 14.34
C GLU A 2 3.61 2.65 13.68
N SER A 3 3.45 3.96 13.46
CA SER A 3 2.30 4.50 12.73
C SER A 3 2.24 4.00 11.28
N ALA A 4 3.36 4.11 10.53
CA ALA A 4 3.47 3.63 9.15
C ALA A 4 3.17 2.12 9.06
N ARG A 5 3.74 1.31 9.96
CA ARG A 5 3.48 -0.14 10.03
C ARG A 5 1.99 -0.46 10.20
N ARG A 6 1.31 0.22 11.14
CA ARG A 6 -0.13 -0.02 11.39
C ARG A 6 -1.00 0.42 10.22
N GLN A 7 -0.68 1.54 9.58
CA GLN A 7 -1.43 2.00 8.40
C GLN A 7 -1.23 1.05 7.22
N ALA A 8 0.00 0.66 6.93
CA ALA A 8 0.33 -0.31 5.90
C ALA A 8 -0.41 -1.65 6.11
N HIS A 9 -0.44 -2.14 7.35
CA HIS A 9 -1.21 -3.35 7.70
C HIS A 9 -2.71 -3.23 7.38
N GLY A 10 -3.32 -2.10 7.72
CA GLY A 10 -4.74 -1.84 7.43
C GLY A 10 -5.02 -1.76 5.92
N ILE A 11 -4.17 -1.05 5.17
CA ILE A 11 -4.29 -0.92 3.71
C ILE A 11 -4.13 -2.28 3.04
N LYS A 12 -3.14 -3.09 3.46
CA LYS A 12 -2.96 -4.46 2.98
C LYS A 12 -4.24 -5.29 3.11
N GLY A 13 -4.86 -5.27 4.28
CA GLY A 13 -6.11 -6.00 4.52
C GLY A 13 -7.27 -5.51 3.65
N ALA A 14 -7.47 -4.20 3.58
CA ALA A 14 -8.51 -3.60 2.75
C ALA A 14 -8.31 -3.90 1.25
N ALA A 15 -7.09 -3.73 0.75
CA ALA A 15 -6.74 -3.99 -0.64
C ALA A 15 -6.92 -5.47 -1.02
N ALA A 16 -6.51 -6.40 -0.15
CA ALA A 16 -6.72 -7.84 -0.36
C ALA A 16 -8.20 -8.20 -0.47
N ASN A 17 -9.04 -7.63 0.41
CA ASN A 17 -10.49 -7.87 0.39
C ASN A 17 -11.17 -7.36 -0.89
N MET A 18 -10.58 -6.34 -1.55
CA MET A 18 -11.09 -5.77 -2.80
C MET A 18 -10.46 -6.40 -4.06
N GLY A 19 -9.55 -7.38 -3.91
CA GLY A 19 -8.82 -7.96 -5.04
C GLY A 19 -7.72 -7.05 -5.62
N ALA A 20 -7.38 -5.95 -4.95
CA ALA A 20 -6.32 -5.02 -5.35
C ALA A 20 -4.94 -5.56 -4.98
N ASN A 21 -4.54 -6.67 -5.61
CA ASN A 21 -3.36 -7.47 -5.24
C ASN A 21 -2.05 -6.66 -5.27
N ALA A 22 -1.87 -5.78 -6.26
CA ALA A 22 -0.67 -4.96 -6.39
C ALA A 22 -0.55 -3.92 -5.24
N LEU A 23 -1.67 -3.28 -4.87
CA LEU A 23 -1.72 -2.36 -3.73
C LEU A 23 -1.49 -3.10 -2.41
N SER A 24 -2.07 -4.31 -2.27
CA SER A 24 -1.85 -5.15 -1.09
C SER A 24 -0.39 -5.56 -0.92
N ALA A 25 0.29 -5.93 -2.01
CA ALA A 25 1.71 -6.27 -2.01
C ALA A 25 2.59 -5.08 -1.61
N ALA A 26 2.38 -3.89 -2.19
CA ALA A 26 3.12 -2.69 -1.82
C ALA A 26 2.91 -2.33 -0.32
N ALA A 27 1.70 -2.52 0.20
CA ALA A 27 1.41 -2.30 1.62
C ALA A 27 2.10 -3.33 2.53
N TYR A 28 2.22 -4.59 2.09
CA TYR A 28 2.97 -5.61 2.81
C TYR A 28 4.47 -5.29 2.89
N GLU A 29 5.07 -4.84 1.79
CA GLU A 29 6.47 -4.44 1.77
C GLU A 29 6.73 -3.23 2.68
N LEU A 30 5.86 -2.21 2.61
CA LEU A 30 5.93 -1.04 3.50
C LEU A 30 5.78 -1.42 4.98
N GLU A 31 4.86 -2.34 5.31
CA GLU A 31 4.68 -2.85 6.67
C GLU A 31 5.97 -3.47 7.21
N ASN A 32 6.66 -4.27 6.39
CA ASN A 32 7.90 -4.93 6.77
C ASN A 32 9.07 -3.94 6.91
N ALA A 33 9.26 -3.03 5.95
CA ALA A 33 10.31 -2.00 6.03
C ALA A 33 10.13 -1.12 7.28
N ALA A 34 8.89 -0.70 7.57
CA ALA A 34 8.56 0.07 8.77
C ALA A 34 8.78 -0.74 10.06
N LYS A 35 8.48 -2.04 10.05
CA LYS A 35 8.75 -2.96 11.18
C LYS A 35 10.25 -3.11 11.45
N ASN A 36 11.07 -3.14 10.41
CA ASN A 36 12.52 -3.30 10.50
C ASN A 36 13.26 -1.98 10.76
N GLY A 37 12.58 -0.83 10.67
CA GLY A 37 13.18 0.49 10.88
C GLY A 37 13.96 1.04 9.67
N GLU A 38 13.73 0.47 8.49
CA GLU A 38 14.41 0.82 7.24
C GLU A 38 13.82 2.11 6.64
N ARG A 39 14.32 3.28 7.07
CA ARG A 39 13.78 4.61 6.70
C ARG A 39 13.72 4.85 5.19
N GLU A 40 14.84 4.71 4.50
CA GLU A 40 14.92 4.97 3.06
C GLU A 40 14.01 4.02 2.25
N ALA A 41 13.97 2.74 2.64
CA ALA A 41 13.06 1.77 2.03
C ALA A 41 11.59 2.13 2.30
N THR A 42 11.26 2.57 3.52
CA THR A 42 9.90 3.01 3.88
C THR A 42 9.45 4.18 2.99
N ASP A 43 10.32 5.16 2.72
CA ASP A 43 9.99 6.31 1.89
C ASP A 43 9.78 5.91 0.42
N ALA A 44 10.65 5.05 -0.12
CA ALA A 44 10.51 4.51 -1.47
C ALA A 44 9.22 3.67 -1.64
N LEU A 45 8.91 2.83 -0.65
CA LEU A 45 7.72 1.97 -0.65
C LEU A 45 6.44 2.78 -0.44
N LEU A 46 6.49 3.91 0.25
CA LEU A 46 5.35 4.82 0.36
C LEU A 46 5.00 5.43 -1.01
N ALA A 47 6.00 5.82 -1.79
CA ALA A 47 5.79 6.32 -3.15
C ALA A 47 5.20 5.24 -4.07
N GLU A 48 5.67 4.00 -3.96
CA GLU A 48 5.12 2.87 -4.72
C GLU A 48 3.67 2.56 -4.29
N LEU A 49 3.38 2.57 -2.98
CA LEU A 49 2.03 2.38 -2.46
C LEU A 49 1.06 3.43 -3.02
N GLN A 50 1.48 4.70 -3.05
CA GLN A 50 0.69 5.79 -3.61
C GLN A 50 0.43 5.57 -5.11
N ARG A 51 1.44 5.17 -5.88
CA ARG A 51 1.30 4.85 -7.30
C ARG A 51 0.27 3.74 -7.55
N GLN A 52 0.33 2.66 -6.77
CA GLN A 52 -0.64 1.56 -6.89
C GLN A 52 -2.06 1.98 -6.51
N PHE A 53 -2.19 2.86 -5.52
CA PHE A 53 -3.48 3.41 -5.13
C PHE A 53 -4.10 4.26 -6.24
N ASP A 54 -3.31 5.12 -6.88
CA ASP A 54 -3.78 5.97 -7.97
C ASP A 54 -4.23 5.13 -9.18
N LEU A 55 -3.48 4.07 -9.53
CA LEU A 55 -3.89 3.12 -10.57
C LEU A 55 -5.21 2.41 -10.23
N LEU A 56 -5.37 1.92 -9.00
CA LEU A 56 -6.61 1.31 -8.55
C LEU A 56 -7.78 2.31 -8.65
N LYS A 57 -7.56 3.55 -8.22
CA LYS A 57 -8.58 4.60 -8.26
C LYS A 57 -9.04 4.90 -9.69
N GLU A 58 -8.12 4.95 -10.66
CA GLU A 58 -8.47 5.10 -12.07
C GLU A 58 -9.25 3.90 -12.61
N MET A 59 -8.84 2.67 -12.28
CA MET A 59 -9.55 1.46 -12.69
C MET A 59 -10.97 1.42 -12.15
N VAL A 60 -11.13 1.65 -10.85
CA VAL A 60 -12.44 1.71 -10.18
C VAL A 60 -13.30 2.78 -10.83
N ARG A 61 -12.76 3.98 -11.06
CA ARG A 61 -13.50 5.07 -11.69
C ARG A 61 -14.03 4.68 -13.08
N ARG A 62 -13.21 4.04 -13.91
CA ARG A 62 -13.61 3.61 -15.27
C ARG A 62 -14.69 2.52 -15.26
N GLU A 63 -14.71 1.66 -14.24
CA GLU A 63 -15.72 0.59 -14.12
C GLU A 63 -17.12 1.14 -13.76
N PHE A 64 -17.17 2.29 -13.09
CA PHE A 64 -18.42 2.91 -12.62
C PHE A 64 -18.81 4.19 -13.39
N GLU A 65 -18.14 4.50 -14.51
CA GLU A 65 -18.52 5.55 -15.47
C GLU A 65 -19.43 4.96 -16.57
#